data_AF-A0A931PTU8-F1
#
_entry.id   AF-A0A931PTU8-F1
#
_cell.length_a   1.000
_cell.length_b   1.000
_cell.length_c   1.000
_cell.angle_alpha   90.00
_cell.angle_beta   90.00
_cell.angle_gamma   90.00
#
_symmetry.space_group_name_H-M   'P 1'
#
loop_
_entity.id
_entity.type
_entity.pdbx_description
1 polymer ?
#
loop_
_entity_poly.entity_id
_entity_poly.type
_entity_poly.pdbx_seq_one_letter_code
_entity_poly.pdbx_strand_id
1 'polypeptide(L)'
;MDKIRFFLFGNVGFLALTLLLSGCTQQIVAPPTGVPPLTYVIDPSVQPVPNIIPDQGKGPRPLAAVVDDKGVRSVFVADEVLLLPKDQTALQDFLTRYKGVIIGDTSVPLPPPGVQARQSSSPPKWYLIRLDPAQFSLKNFVTDAALMGVHGASKISSDNGAKLLALVAHERAGGTEVSVNFAAQSYGYLYSTTEQADDSGVSDAFK
;
A
#
# COMPACT_ATOMS: atom_id res chain seq x y z
N MET A 1 -57.44 35.76 44.70
CA MET A 1 -56.78 34.49 44.27
C MET A 1 -55.78 34.91 43.22
N ASP A 2 -54.62 35.36 43.70
CA ASP A 2 -53.84 36.40 43.03
C ASP A 2 -52.45 35.94 42.64
N LYS A 3 -52.13 36.20 41.37
CA LYS A 3 -50.91 36.78 40.77
C LYS A 3 -49.58 36.62 41.54
N ILE A 4 -48.49 36.40 40.78
CA ILE A 4 -47.46 37.42 40.49
C ILE A 4 -46.28 36.78 39.73
N ARG A 5 -45.84 37.49 38.66
CA ARG A 5 -44.55 37.35 37.96
C ARG A 5 -43.51 38.30 38.57
N PHE A 6 -42.23 38.10 38.22
CA PHE A 6 -41.03 38.97 38.30
C PHE A 6 -39.97 38.49 39.32
N PHE A 7 -38.79 38.01 38.88
CA PHE A 7 -37.56 38.69 38.38
C PHE A 7 -36.64 39.15 39.53
N LEU A 8 -35.42 38.56 39.64
CA LEU A 8 -34.10 39.24 39.54
C LEU A 8 -32.94 38.53 40.31
N PHE A 9 -31.80 38.53 39.62
CA PHE A 9 -30.38 38.53 40.04
C PHE A 9 -29.76 37.36 40.84
N GLY A 10 -28.68 36.83 40.26
CA GLY A 10 -27.66 36.03 40.94
C GLY A 10 -26.49 35.69 40.03
N ASN A 11 -25.52 36.60 39.95
CA ASN A 11 -24.21 36.43 39.30
C ASN A 11 -23.51 35.16 39.76
N VAL A 12 -23.11 34.28 38.84
CA VAL A 12 -22.07 33.26 39.09
C VAL A 12 -21.11 33.28 37.91
N GLY A 13 -19.86 33.62 38.21
CA GLY A 13 -18.79 33.76 37.23
C GLY A 13 -18.53 32.45 36.49
N PHE A 14 -18.54 32.53 35.17
CA PHE A 14 -18.11 31.45 34.28
C PHE A 14 -16.60 31.56 34.08
N LEU A 15 -15.86 30.67 34.73
CA LEU A 15 -14.45 30.43 34.44
C LEU A 15 -14.40 29.68 33.10
N ALA A 16 -14.08 30.39 32.01
CA ALA A 16 -13.86 29.78 30.71
C ALA A 16 -12.51 29.02 30.72
N LEU A 17 -12.58 27.70 30.87
CA LEU A 17 -11.45 26.79 30.68
C LEU A 17 -11.30 26.53 29.17
N THR A 18 -10.41 27.28 28.52
CA THR A 18 -10.09 27.10 27.10
C THR A 18 -9.28 25.82 26.91
N LEU A 19 -9.94 24.75 26.46
CA LEU A 19 -9.26 23.54 26.00
C LEU A 19 -8.49 23.87 24.72
N LEU A 20 -7.16 23.89 24.79
CA LEU A 20 -6.30 23.89 23.60
C LEU A 20 -6.37 22.51 22.96
N LEU A 21 -7.26 22.34 21.98
CA LEU A 21 -7.19 21.23 21.04
C LEU A 21 -5.91 21.39 20.21
N SER A 22 -4.85 20.70 20.61
CA SER A 22 -3.68 20.44 19.75
C SER A 22 -4.12 19.55 18.59
N GLY A 23 -4.74 20.17 17.57
CA GLY A 23 -4.87 19.57 16.26
C GLY A 23 -3.48 19.46 15.64
N CYS A 24 -2.93 18.25 15.56
CA CYS A 24 -1.88 17.97 14.60
C CYS A 24 -2.47 18.23 13.21
N THR A 25 -2.29 19.45 12.73
CA THR A 25 -2.56 19.82 11.35
C THR A 25 -1.52 19.07 10.53
N GLN A 26 -1.90 17.95 9.92
CA GLN A 26 -1.07 17.30 8.90
C GLN A 26 -0.88 18.32 7.78
N GLN A 27 0.30 18.93 7.77
CA GLN A 27 0.71 19.86 6.75
C GLN A 27 0.76 19.08 5.43
N ILE A 28 -0.20 19.34 4.54
CA ILE A 28 -0.16 18.87 3.16
C ILE A 28 1.05 19.57 2.54
N VAL A 29 2.20 18.90 2.54
CA VAL A 29 3.41 19.39 1.88
C VAL A 29 3.10 19.41 0.39
N ALA A 30 3.06 20.61 -0.20
CA ALA A 30 2.92 20.75 -1.64
C ALA A 30 4.06 19.97 -2.33
N PRO A 31 3.79 19.25 -3.44
CA PRO A 31 4.82 18.50 -4.12
C PRO A 31 5.99 19.42 -4.51
N PRO A 32 7.25 18.93 -4.43
CA PRO A 32 8.41 19.72 -4.79
C PRO A 32 8.25 20.30 -6.19
N THR A 33 8.37 21.62 -6.30
CA THR A 33 8.29 22.34 -7.56
C THR A 33 9.39 21.86 -8.51
N GLY A 34 9.00 21.26 -9.63
CA GLY A 34 9.91 20.85 -10.71
C GLY A 34 9.92 19.36 -11.06
N VAL A 35 9.23 18.50 -10.30
CA VAL A 35 9.08 17.08 -10.69
C VAL A 35 7.85 16.94 -11.61
N PRO A 36 8.01 16.39 -12.83
CA PRO A 36 6.88 16.20 -13.73
C PRO A 36 5.86 15.22 -13.13
N PRO A 37 4.55 15.43 -13.33
CA PRO A 37 3.53 14.50 -12.86
C PRO A 37 3.74 13.11 -13.48
N LEU A 38 3.20 12.07 -12.84
CA LEU A 38 3.16 10.75 -13.43
C LEU A 38 2.52 10.82 -14.83
N THR A 39 3.24 10.31 -15.81
CA THR A 39 2.69 10.00 -17.14
C THR A 39 2.90 8.52 -17.39
N TYR A 40 1.90 7.83 -17.92
CA TYR A 40 2.04 6.41 -18.23
C TYR A 40 1.48 6.10 -19.61
N VAL A 41 2.06 5.08 -20.23
CA VAL A 41 1.56 4.46 -21.45
C VAL A 41 1.44 2.96 -21.25
N ILE A 42 0.45 2.36 -21.91
CA ILE A 42 0.37 0.91 -22.00
C ILE A 42 1.30 0.46 -23.13
N ASP A 43 2.35 -0.27 -22.78
CA ASP A 43 3.38 -0.75 -23.69
C ASP A 43 3.52 -2.28 -23.54
N PRO A 44 2.82 -3.08 -24.37
CA PRO A 44 2.92 -4.54 -24.29
C PRO A 44 4.34 -5.10 -24.48
N SER A 45 5.28 -4.32 -25.04
CA SER A 45 6.67 -4.76 -25.20
C SER A 45 7.41 -4.94 -23.87
N VAL A 46 6.93 -4.34 -22.78
CA VAL A 46 7.52 -4.51 -21.44
C VAL A 46 6.91 -5.68 -20.66
N GLN A 47 6.06 -6.50 -21.29
CA GLN A 47 5.43 -7.67 -20.66
C GLN A 47 6.47 -8.68 -20.12
N PRO A 48 6.32 -9.18 -18.88
CA PRO A 48 7.20 -10.22 -18.33
C PRO A 48 7.10 -11.52 -19.12
N VAL A 49 8.23 -12.24 -19.17
CA VAL A 49 8.32 -13.62 -19.68
C VAL A 49 8.84 -14.49 -18.53
N PRO A 50 8.06 -15.47 -18.05
CA PRO A 50 6.68 -15.77 -18.47
C PRO A 50 5.70 -14.65 -18.10
N ASN A 51 4.59 -14.55 -18.85
CA ASN A 51 3.51 -13.57 -18.60
C ASN A 51 2.44 -14.09 -17.61
N ILE A 52 2.61 -15.31 -17.14
CA ILE A 52 1.71 -16.02 -16.25
C ILE A 52 2.53 -17.02 -15.43
N ILE A 53 2.21 -17.17 -14.15
CA ILE A 53 2.82 -18.20 -13.29
C ILE A 53 1.72 -19.13 -12.73
N PRO A 54 2.04 -20.41 -12.47
CA PRO A 54 1.09 -21.33 -11.87
C PRO A 54 0.86 -21.00 -10.39
N ASP A 55 -0.37 -21.21 -9.90
CA ASP A 55 -0.74 -21.06 -8.48
C ASP A 55 -0.98 -22.41 -7.79
N GLN A 56 -0.14 -23.41 -8.10
CA GLN A 56 -0.22 -24.76 -7.49
C GLN A 56 -1.66 -25.36 -7.48
N GLY A 57 -2.43 -25.13 -8.55
CA GLY A 57 -3.82 -25.63 -8.69
C GLY A 57 -4.92 -24.63 -8.31
N LYS A 58 -4.59 -23.43 -7.79
CA LYS A 58 -5.56 -22.37 -7.44
C LYS A 58 -5.86 -21.39 -8.59
N GLY A 59 -5.35 -21.68 -9.79
CA GLY A 59 -5.56 -20.90 -11.00
C GLY A 59 -4.28 -20.29 -11.59
N PRO A 60 -4.37 -19.61 -12.73
CA PRO A 60 -3.26 -18.84 -13.28
C PRO A 60 -3.07 -17.52 -12.52
N ARG A 61 -1.82 -17.09 -12.38
CA ARG A 61 -1.45 -15.77 -11.84
C ARG A 61 -0.86 -14.92 -12.95
N PRO A 62 -1.65 -14.04 -13.60
CA PRO A 62 -1.15 -13.19 -14.67
C PRO A 62 -0.10 -12.22 -14.12
N LEU A 63 0.99 -12.04 -14.83
CA LEU A 63 2.02 -11.07 -14.46
C LEU A 63 1.86 -9.78 -15.26
N ALA A 64 2.17 -8.66 -14.63
CA ALA A 64 2.34 -7.36 -15.26
C ALA A 64 3.71 -6.79 -14.89
N ALA A 65 4.19 -5.84 -15.70
CA ALA A 65 5.39 -5.08 -15.38
C ALA A 65 5.13 -3.59 -15.49
N VAL A 66 5.88 -2.83 -14.70
CA VAL A 66 6.09 -1.39 -14.86
C VAL A 66 7.57 -1.12 -15.06
N VAL A 67 7.90 -0.24 -16.00
CA VAL A 67 9.25 0.27 -16.23
C VAL A 67 9.21 1.79 -16.03
N ASP A 68 10.01 2.30 -15.09
CA ASP A 68 10.10 3.74 -14.83
C ASP A 68 11.02 4.47 -15.82
N ASP A 69 11.13 5.79 -15.68
CA ASP A 69 11.96 6.65 -16.52
C ASP A 69 13.47 6.41 -16.38
N LYS A 70 13.90 5.69 -15.34
CA LYS A 70 15.28 5.21 -15.13
C LYS A 70 15.50 3.83 -15.72
N GLY A 71 14.48 3.21 -16.31
CA GLY A 71 14.55 1.87 -16.86
C GLY A 71 14.47 0.77 -15.80
N VAL A 72 14.14 1.10 -14.54
CA VAL A 72 13.94 0.11 -13.48
C VAL A 72 12.65 -0.63 -13.76
N ARG A 73 12.74 -1.96 -13.87
CA ARG A 73 11.61 -2.83 -14.13
C ARG A 73 11.16 -3.52 -12.85
N SER A 74 9.88 -3.35 -12.52
CA SER A 74 9.21 -4.07 -11.43
C SER A 74 8.12 -4.96 -11.99
N VAL A 75 8.09 -6.21 -11.52
CA VAL A 75 7.10 -7.23 -11.95
C VAL A 75 6.22 -7.60 -10.79
N PHE A 76 4.92 -7.75 -11.05
CA PHE A 76 3.92 -8.05 -10.03
C PHE A 76 2.80 -8.89 -10.62
N VAL A 77 2.03 -9.53 -9.74
CA VAL A 77 0.84 -10.31 -10.13
C VAL A 77 -0.32 -9.34 -10.36
N ALA A 78 -0.87 -9.35 -11.58
CA ALA A 78 -1.75 -8.31 -12.11
C ALA A 78 -3.15 -8.30 -11.50
N ASP A 79 -3.50 -9.30 -10.69
CA ASP A 79 -4.80 -9.47 -10.03
C ASP A 79 -4.67 -9.70 -8.52
N GLU A 80 -3.51 -9.39 -7.91
CA GLU A 80 -3.26 -9.63 -6.48
C GLU A 80 -2.67 -8.42 -5.76
N VAL A 81 -3.18 -8.17 -4.55
CA VAL A 81 -2.64 -7.19 -3.61
C VAL A 81 -2.31 -7.83 -2.27
N LEU A 82 -1.34 -7.24 -1.59
CA LEU A 82 -1.04 -7.45 -0.19
C LEU A 82 -1.68 -6.30 0.60
N LEU A 83 -2.56 -6.63 1.55
CA LEU A 83 -3.24 -5.67 2.42
C LEU A 83 -2.80 -5.88 3.86
N LEU A 84 -2.37 -4.81 4.53
CA LEU A 84 -2.25 -4.75 5.98
C LEU A 84 -3.41 -3.92 6.55
N PRO A 85 -4.51 -4.57 6.99
CA PRO A 85 -5.67 -3.85 7.50
C PRO A 85 -5.39 -3.33 8.92
N LYS A 86 -5.97 -2.17 9.24
CA LYS A 86 -5.92 -1.59 10.60
C LYS A 86 -6.62 -2.48 11.63
N ASP A 87 -7.72 -3.09 11.21
CA ASP A 87 -8.55 -4.01 12.00
C ASP A 87 -9.38 -4.90 11.07
N GLN A 88 -10.18 -5.80 11.66
CA GLN A 88 -11.03 -6.72 10.90
C GLN A 88 -12.14 -6.01 10.10
N THR A 89 -12.63 -4.87 10.57
CA THR A 89 -13.67 -4.10 9.88
C THR A 89 -13.10 -3.49 8.61
N ALA A 90 -11.91 -2.88 8.67
CA ALA A 90 -11.22 -2.34 7.51
C ALA A 90 -10.93 -3.42 6.44
N LEU A 91 -10.58 -4.64 6.87
CA LEU A 91 -10.45 -5.78 5.96
C LEU A 91 -11.78 -6.11 5.28
N GLN A 92 -12.87 -6.24 6.04
CA GLN A 92 -14.17 -6.58 5.50
C GLN A 92 -14.71 -5.51 4.54
N ASP A 93 -14.49 -4.25 4.87
CA ASP A 93 -14.85 -3.11 4.02
C ASP A 93 -14.09 -3.16 2.68
N PHE A 94 -12.79 -3.43 2.71
CA PHE A 94 -11.97 -3.59 1.51
C PHE A 94 -12.47 -4.74 0.63
N LEU A 95 -12.70 -5.92 1.22
CA LEU A 95 -13.18 -7.09 0.50
C LEU A 95 -14.57 -6.86 -0.11
N THR A 96 -15.46 -6.19 0.62
CA THR A 96 -16.82 -5.89 0.14
C THR A 96 -16.79 -4.87 -0.99
N ARG A 97 -15.99 -3.80 -0.85
CA ARG A 97 -15.86 -2.73 -1.85
C ARG A 97 -15.31 -3.25 -3.17
N TYR A 98 -14.29 -4.09 -3.12
CA TYR A 98 -13.57 -4.57 -4.31
C TYR A 98 -13.88 -6.01 -4.71
N LYS A 99 -14.84 -6.64 -4.03
CA LYS A 99 -15.21 -8.06 -4.23
C LYS A 99 -14.00 -8.99 -4.18
N GLY A 100 -13.08 -8.70 -3.27
CA GLY A 100 -11.82 -9.41 -3.14
C GLY A 100 -11.98 -10.76 -2.46
N VAL A 101 -11.07 -11.68 -2.79
CA VAL A 101 -11.00 -13.03 -2.21
C VAL A 101 -9.65 -13.21 -1.54
N ILE A 102 -9.64 -13.51 -0.23
CA ILE A 102 -8.40 -13.86 0.48
C ILE A 102 -7.90 -15.22 -0.04
N ILE A 103 -6.67 -15.26 -0.53
CA ILE A 103 -6.02 -16.49 -1.04
C ILE A 103 -4.81 -16.91 -0.18
N GLY A 104 -4.44 -16.10 0.81
CA GLY A 104 -3.41 -16.39 1.81
C GLY A 104 -3.26 -15.29 2.84
N ASP A 105 -2.50 -15.56 3.90
CA ASP A 105 -2.10 -14.58 4.89
C ASP A 105 -0.74 -14.93 5.51
N THR A 106 -0.17 -14.04 6.30
CA THR A 106 1.13 -14.24 6.98
C THR A 106 0.98 -14.82 8.38
N SER A 107 -0.13 -15.50 8.70
CA SER A 107 -0.29 -16.14 9.99
C SER A 107 0.74 -17.25 10.19
N VAL A 108 1.31 -17.31 11.38
CA VAL A 108 2.22 -18.39 11.76
C VAL A 108 1.36 -19.62 12.06
N PRO A 109 1.60 -20.77 11.40
CA PRO A 109 0.90 -22.01 11.72
C PRO A 109 1.11 -22.41 13.18
N LEU A 110 0.13 -23.12 13.76
CA LEU A 110 0.30 -23.69 15.08
C LEU A 110 1.50 -24.66 15.10
N PRO A 111 2.30 -24.67 16.18
CA PRO A 111 3.41 -25.60 16.28
C PRO A 111 2.90 -27.05 16.27
N PRO A 112 3.69 -28.00 15.74
CA PRO A 112 3.36 -29.42 15.83
C PRO A 112 3.18 -29.88 17.28
N PRO A 113 2.43 -30.97 17.54
CA PRO A 113 2.30 -31.54 18.88
C PRO A 113 3.67 -31.79 19.54
N GLY A 114 3.82 -31.39 20.81
CA GLY A 114 5.07 -31.54 21.56
C GLY A 114 6.09 -30.42 21.38
N VAL A 115 5.83 -29.44 20.50
CA VAL A 115 6.67 -28.25 20.32
C VAL A 115 5.97 -27.03 20.93
N GLN A 116 6.64 -26.32 21.84
CA GLN A 116 6.12 -25.06 22.36
C GLN A 116 6.37 -23.93 21.36
N ALA A 117 5.34 -23.15 21.08
CA ALA A 117 5.52 -21.91 20.33
C ALA A 117 6.43 -20.97 21.12
N ARG A 118 7.47 -20.45 20.47
CA ARG A 118 8.25 -19.36 21.05
C ARG A 118 7.31 -18.17 21.20
N GLN A 119 7.19 -17.62 22.42
CA GLN A 119 6.46 -16.38 22.61
C GLN A 119 7.20 -15.27 21.86
N SER A 120 6.66 -14.90 20.71
CA SER A 120 7.09 -13.78 19.90
C SER A 120 5.86 -12.94 19.66
N SER A 121 6.02 -11.61 19.69
CA SER A 121 4.98 -10.70 19.22
C SER A 121 4.58 -11.14 17.81
N SER A 122 3.32 -11.50 17.61
CA SER A 122 2.85 -11.82 16.26
C SER A 122 3.04 -10.59 15.38
N PRO A 123 3.76 -10.69 14.25
CA PRO A 123 3.92 -9.56 13.36
C PRO A 123 2.54 -9.11 12.83
N PRO A 124 2.43 -7.86 12.37
CA PRO A 124 1.22 -7.40 11.69
C PRO A 124 0.82 -8.38 10.58
N LYS A 125 -0.47 -8.74 10.53
CA LYS A 125 -0.97 -9.79 9.64
C LYS A 125 -1.31 -9.22 8.27
N TRP A 126 -0.53 -9.60 7.27
CA TRP A 126 -0.81 -9.28 5.88
C TRP A 126 -1.75 -10.30 5.26
N TYR A 127 -2.64 -9.83 4.40
CA TYR A 127 -3.56 -10.66 3.62
C TYR A 127 -3.20 -10.55 2.15
N LEU A 128 -3.06 -11.71 1.49
CA LEU A 128 -2.97 -11.79 0.04
C LEU A 128 -4.38 -11.91 -0.51
N ILE A 129 -4.80 -10.93 -1.31
CA ILE A 129 -6.16 -10.80 -1.82
C ILE A 129 -6.13 -10.82 -3.34
N ARG A 130 -6.89 -11.74 -3.94
CA ARG A 130 -7.18 -11.76 -5.38
C ARG A 130 -8.36 -10.86 -5.69
N LEU A 131 -8.24 -10.12 -6.79
CA LEU A 131 -9.14 -9.08 -7.23
C LEU A 131 -9.45 -9.21 -8.73
N ASP A 132 -10.46 -8.49 -9.21
CA ASP A 132 -10.74 -8.37 -10.65
C ASP A 132 -10.38 -6.95 -11.14
N PRO A 133 -9.20 -6.77 -11.77
CA PRO A 133 -8.76 -5.47 -12.26
C PRO A 133 -9.72 -4.81 -13.26
N ALA A 134 -10.57 -5.58 -13.95
CA ALA A 134 -11.52 -5.03 -14.92
C ALA A 134 -12.49 -4.03 -14.29
N GLN A 135 -12.73 -4.14 -12.97
CA GLN A 135 -13.65 -3.30 -12.20
C GLN A 135 -13.04 -1.96 -11.78
N PHE A 136 -11.72 -1.78 -11.89
CA PHE A 136 -11.06 -0.58 -11.40
C PHE A 136 -10.96 0.51 -12.48
N SER A 137 -10.98 1.76 -12.02
CA SER A 137 -10.91 2.93 -12.88
C SER A 137 -9.52 3.54 -12.85
N LEU A 138 -9.04 3.99 -14.01
CA LEU A 138 -7.81 4.77 -14.14
C LEU A 138 -8.03 6.28 -13.90
N LYS A 139 -9.28 6.71 -13.67
CA LYS A 139 -9.68 8.14 -13.67
C LYS A 139 -8.83 9.00 -12.74
N ASN A 140 -8.51 8.50 -11.54
CA ASN A 140 -7.79 9.25 -10.52
C ASN A 140 -6.32 8.82 -10.39
N PHE A 141 -5.83 7.91 -11.25
CA PHE A 141 -4.53 7.27 -11.04
C PHE A 141 -3.39 8.28 -10.91
N VAL A 142 -3.31 9.26 -11.81
CA VAL A 142 -2.24 10.28 -11.78
C VAL A 142 -2.33 11.17 -10.53
N THR A 143 -3.55 11.54 -10.11
CA THR A 143 -3.75 12.36 -8.90
C THR A 143 -3.39 11.59 -7.64
N ASP A 144 -3.85 10.35 -7.52
CA ASP A 144 -3.57 9.49 -6.35
C ASP A 144 -2.07 9.13 -6.29
N ALA A 145 -1.43 8.89 -7.43
CA ALA A 145 0.01 8.68 -7.53
C ALA A 145 0.81 9.91 -7.07
N ALA A 146 0.38 11.12 -7.44
CA ALA A 146 1.03 12.35 -7.01
C ALA A 146 0.96 12.55 -5.48
N LEU A 147 -0.15 12.16 -4.83
CA LEU A 147 -0.28 12.18 -3.37
C LEU A 147 0.70 11.23 -2.67
N MET A 148 1.17 10.20 -3.39
CA MET A 148 2.18 9.26 -2.91
C MET A 148 3.62 9.65 -3.27
N GLY A 149 3.82 10.80 -3.92
CA GLY A 149 5.14 11.20 -4.42
C GLY A 149 5.64 10.37 -5.61
N VAL A 150 4.72 9.70 -6.33
CA VAL A 150 5.04 8.95 -7.55
C VAL A 150 4.93 9.87 -8.76
N HIS A 151 6.00 9.92 -9.54
CA HIS A 151 6.21 10.91 -10.60
C HIS A 151 7.00 10.30 -11.76
N GLY A 152 7.15 11.07 -12.85
CA GLY A 152 7.96 10.67 -14.01
C GLY A 152 7.19 9.86 -15.05
N ALA A 153 7.89 9.42 -16.09
CA ALA A 153 7.31 8.59 -17.15
C ALA A 153 7.33 7.11 -16.75
N SER A 154 6.30 6.36 -17.14
CA SER A 154 6.23 4.92 -16.89
C SER A 154 5.62 4.17 -18.07
N LYS A 155 6.14 2.98 -18.33
CA LYS A 155 5.57 2.01 -19.27
C LYS A 155 4.96 0.87 -18.48
N ILE A 156 3.68 0.58 -18.70
CA ILE A 156 2.97 -0.50 -18.01
C ILE A 156 2.58 -1.55 -19.03
N SER A 157 2.81 -2.82 -18.74
CA SER A 157 2.68 -3.88 -19.74
C SER A 157 1.25 -4.18 -20.17
N SER A 158 0.25 -3.79 -19.37
CA SER A 158 -1.16 -4.11 -19.62
C SER A 158 -2.12 -3.15 -18.91
N ASP A 159 -3.34 -3.05 -19.44
CA ASP A 159 -4.44 -2.30 -18.80
C ASP A 159 -4.76 -2.83 -17.40
N ASN A 160 -4.79 -4.15 -17.21
CA ASN A 160 -5.05 -4.75 -15.89
C ASN A 160 -3.96 -4.38 -14.89
N GLY A 161 -2.69 -4.39 -15.30
CA GLY A 161 -1.59 -3.93 -14.47
C GLY A 161 -1.73 -2.45 -14.07
N ALA A 162 -2.09 -1.59 -15.02
CA ALA A 162 -2.31 -0.16 -14.74
C ALA A 162 -3.50 0.06 -13.79
N LYS A 163 -4.59 -0.69 -13.98
CA LYS A 163 -5.80 -0.62 -13.15
C LYS A 163 -5.53 -1.10 -11.72
N LEU A 164 -4.73 -2.14 -11.54
CA LEU A 164 -4.30 -2.58 -10.21
C LEU A 164 -3.42 -1.53 -9.52
N LEU A 165 -2.47 -0.95 -10.25
CA LEU A 165 -1.63 0.15 -9.73
C LEU A 165 -2.47 1.37 -9.35
N ALA A 166 -3.50 1.70 -10.13
CA ALA A 166 -4.44 2.78 -9.82
C ALA A 166 -5.22 2.50 -8.54
N LEU A 167 -5.71 1.28 -8.34
CA LEU A 167 -6.34 0.88 -7.08
C LEU A 167 -5.39 1.05 -5.89
N VAL A 168 -4.17 0.51 -6.01
CA VAL A 168 -3.15 0.61 -4.95
C VAL A 168 -2.83 2.06 -4.65
N ALA A 169 -2.71 2.90 -5.68
CA ALA A 169 -2.47 4.32 -5.50
C ALA A 169 -3.61 5.01 -4.74
N HIS A 170 -4.85 4.74 -5.15
CA HIS A 170 -6.05 5.28 -4.53
C HIS A 170 -6.15 4.95 -3.04
N GLU A 171 -5.95 3.68 -2.70
CA GLU A 171 -6.05 3.21 -1.31
C GLU A 171 -4.91 3.73 -0.45
N ARG A 172 -3.68 3.79 -0.98
CA ARG A 172 -2.55 4.39 -0.26
C ARG A 172 -2.71 5.88 -0.05
N ALA A 173 -3.24 6.61 -1.03
CA ALA A 173 -3.59 8.03 -0.87
C ALA A 173 -4.66 8.23 0.22
N GLY A 174 -5.55 7.26 0.41
CA GLY A 174 -6.52 7.20 1.51
C GLY A 174 -5.96 6.71 2.86
N GLY A 175 -4.67 6.37 2.94
CA GLY A 175 -4.01 5.90 4.17
C GLY A 175 -4.24 4.42 4.50
N THR A 176 -4.65 3.62 3.52
CA THR A 176 -4.66 2.15 3.60
C THR A 176 -3.26 1.62 3.28
N GLU A 177 -2.75 0.70 4.09
CA GLU A 177 -1.48 0.02 3.80
C GLU A 177 -1.73 -1.16 2.85
N VAL A 178 -1.52 -0.91 1.56
CA VAL A 178 -1.71 -1.88 0.49
C VAL A 178 -0.55 -1.81 -0.50
N SER A 179 -0.16 -2.95 -1.06
CA SER A 179 0.89 -3.05 -2.09
C SER A 179 0.47 -4.05 -3.16
N VAL A 180 1.03 -3.92 -4.37
CA VAL A 180 1.00 -5.02 -5.34
C VAL A 180 1.82 -6.20 -4.83
N ASN A 181 1.45 -7.41 -5.25
CA ASN A 181 2.24 -8.60 -4.98
C ASN A 181 3.41 -8.71 -5.97
N PHE A 182 4.57 -8.19 -5.60
CA PHE A 182 5.76 -8.24 -6.46
C PHE A 182 6.23 -9.68 -6.68
N ALA A 183 6.55 -10.00 -7.93
CA ALA A 183 7.13 -11.26 -8.33
C ALA A 183 8.62 -11.05 -8.63
N ALA A 184 9.49 -11.68 -7.84
CA ALA A 184 10.91 -11.71 -8.14
C ALA A 184 11.14 -12.45 -9.47
N GLN A 185 11.91 -11.84 -10.37
CA GLN A 185 12.37 -12.50 -11.58
C GLN A 185 13.82 -12.96 -11.39
N SER A 186 14.11 -14.17 -11.84
CA SER A 186 15.41 -14.85 -11.68
C SER A 186 16.60 -14.03 -12.19
N TYR A 187 16.40 -13.15 -13.17
CA TYR A 187 17.47 -12.34 -13.76
C TYR A 187 17.90 -11.13 -12.91
N GLY A 188 17.23 -10.85 -11.78
CA GLY A 188 17.52 -9.73 -10.88
C GLY A 188 18.26 -10.11 -9.59
N TYR A 189 18.62 -11.38 -9.41
CA TYR A 189 19.43 -11.76 -8.26
C TYR A 189 20.88 -11.34 -8.51
N LEU A 190 21.41 -10.52 -7.60
CA LEU A 190 22.86 -10.36 -7.47
C LEU A 190 23.42 -11.71 -7.01
N TYR A 191 23.96 -12.49 -7.95
CA TYR A 191 24.58 -13.78 -7.64
C TYR A 191 25.87 -13.65 -6.83
N SER A 192 26.42 -12.43 -6.78
CA SER A 192 27.54 -12.06 -5.93
C SER A 192 27.54 -10.56 -5.70
N THR A 193 27.94 -10.13 -4.51
CA THR A 193 28.46 -8.78 -4.27
C THR A 193 29.98 -8.86 -4.20
N THR A 194 30.69 -8.05 -4.98
CA THR A 194 32.13 -7.86 -4.78
C THR A 194 32.28 -6.74 -3.77
N GLU A 195 32.78 -7.06 -2.58
CA GLU A 195 33.11 -6.03 -1.60
C GLU A 195 34.28 -5.19 -2.14
N GLN A 196 34.13 -3.87 -2.11
CA GLN A 196 35.21 -2.99 -2.48
C GLN A 196 36.22 -2.97 -1.33
N ALA A 197 37.44 -3.42 -1.59
CA ALA A 197 38.50 -3.34 -0.61
C ALA A 197 38.83 -1.87 -0.31
N ASP A 198 38.97 -1.54 0.96
CA ASP A 198 39.52 -0.26 1.42
C ASP A 198 40.86 -0.49 2.12
N ASP A 199 41.49 0.59 2.59
CA ASP A 199 42.80 0.53 3.26
C ASP A 199 42.81 -0.34 4.54
N SER A 200 41.65 -0.80 5.02
CA SER A 200 41.47 -1.69 6.17
C SER A 200 41.10 -3.14 5.81
N GLY A 201 41.10 -3.48 4.51
CA GLY A 201 40.76 -4.80 4.01
C GLY A 201 39.37 -4.81 3.39
N VAL A 202 38.36 -5.16 4.17
CA VAL A 202 36.96 -5.17 3.73
C VAL A 202 36.14 -4.40 4.78
N SER A 203 35.56 -3.26 4.38
CA SER A 203 34.55 -2.61 5.20
C SER A 203 33.21 -3.30 5.00
N ASP A 204 32.79 -4.05 6.02
CA ASP A 204 31.41 -4.51 6.16
C ASP A 204 30.49 -3.27 6.15
N ALA A 205 29.53 -3.27 5.22
CA ALA A 205 28.56 -2.19 5.05
C ALA A 205 27.51 -2.15 6.18
N PHE A 206 27.54 -3.08 7.14
CA PHE A 206 26.61 -3.19 8.25
C PHE A 206 27.24 -2.95 9.64
N LYS A 207 28.25 -2.07 9.73
CA LYS A 207 28.75 -1.59 11.03
C LYS A 207 27.73 -0.76 11.81
#